data_AF-A0A1Q5QUX3-F1
#
_entry.id   AF-A0A1Q5QUX3-F1
#
_cell.length_a   1.000
_cell.length_b   1.000
_cell.length_c   1.000
_cell.angle_alpha   90.00
_cell.angle_beta   90.00
_cell.angle_gamma   90.00
#
_symmetry.space_group_name_H-M   'P 1'
#
loop_
_entity.id
_entity.type
_entity.pdbx_description
1 polymer ?
#
loop_
_entity_poly.entity_id
_entity_poly.type
_entity_poly.pdbx_seq_one_letter_code
_entity_poly.pdbx_strand_id
1 'polypeptide(L)'
;SFEEFLTRRDPNIVHKVTINMIMRGIEIIELGTHINGMKWKVFDLPQSKHEFITSDRPTHYWRIRERDGFISLPVGPRKLFVAANSTHVFQSLMATDQTRVVTEVNKKVVSQARRFAYTRYRSSNQPLIERYFGAAQEPSPLFPFED
;
A
#
# COMPACT_ATOMS: atom_id res chain seq x y z
N SER A 1 0.97 -29.31 -26.77
CA SER A 1 1.91 -28.15 -26.78
C SER A 1 2.81 -28.19 -25.54
N PHE A 2 3.76 -27.26 -25.36
CA PHE A 2 4.59 -27.17 -24.15
C PHE A 2 3.74 -26.99 -22.88
N GLU A 3 2.71 -26.16 -22.95
CA GLU A 3 1.67 -25.99 -21.91
C GLU A 3 1.01 -27.34 -21.54
N GLU A 4 0.60 -28.11 -22.54
CA GLU A 4 -0.06 -29.40 -22.35
C GLU A 4 0.86 -30.47 -21.71
N PHE A 5 2.17 -30.42 -22.00
CA PHE A 5 3.19 -31.27 -21.37
C PHE A 5 3.40 -30.91 -19.90
N LEU A 6 3.39 -29.62 -19.57
CA LEU A 6 3.53 -29.12 -18.20
C LEU A 6 2.32 -29.48 -17.33
N THR A 7 1.10 -29.27 -17.84
CA THR A 7 -0.16 -29.58 -17.13
C THR A 7 -0.30 -31.08 -16.84
N ARG A 8 0.22 -31.94 -17.73
CA ARG A 8 0.17 -33.41 -17.55
C ARG A 8 1.10 -33.91 -16.44
N ARG A 9 2.14 -33.15 -16.08
CA ARG A 9 3.13 -33.54 -15.06
C ARG A 9 2.78 -32.96 -13.68
N ASP A 10 2.28 -31.73 -13.65
CA ASP A 10 1.74 -31.10 -12.45
C ASP A 10 0.78 -29.98 -12.86
N PRO A 11 -0.54 -30.12 -12.63
CA PRO A 11 -1.52 -29.10 -13.01
C PRO A 11 -1.30 -27.76 -12.29
N ASN A 12 -0.51 -27.72 -11.21
CA ASN A 12 -0.22 -26.51 -10.44
C ASN A 12 1.16 -25.90 -10.74
N ILE A 13 1.85 -26.34 -11.78
CA ILE A 13 3.24 -25.92 -12.04
C ILE A 13 3.38 -24.40 -12.26
N VAL A 14 2.39 -23.78 -12.92
CA VAL A 14 2.35 -22.31 -13.09
C VAL A 14 2.25 -21.61 -11.74
N HIS A 15 1.34 -22.05 -10.86
CA HIS A 15 1.21 -21.51 -9.50
C HIS A 15 2.51 -21.66 -8.69
N LYS A 16 3.14 -22.84 -8.75
CA LYS A 16 4.40 -23.10 -8.04
C LYS A 16 5.55 -22.21 -8.55
N VAL A 17 5.64 -21.97 -9.86
CA VAL A 17 6.65 -21.08 -10.43
C VAL A 17 6.39 -19.63 -10.01
N THR A 18 5.14 -19.16 -10.10
CA THR A 18 4.76 -17.80 -9.71
C THR A 18 5.04 -17.54 -8.23
N ILE A 19 4.63 -18.43 -7.33
CA ILE A 19 4.90 -18.31 -5.88
C ILE A 19 6.41 -18.30 -5.61
N ASN A 20 7.19 -19.17 -6.26
CA ASN A 20 8.65 -19.18 -6.09
C ASN A 20 9.30 -17.88 -6.57
N MET A 21 8.82 -17.27 -7.66
CA MET A 21 9.32 -15.98 -8.11
C MET A 21 9.00 -14.87 -7.11
N ILE A 22 7.82 -14.87 -6.51
CA ILE A 22 7.42 -13.88 -5.49
C ILE A 22 8.27 -14.03 -4.23
N MET A 23 8.48 -15.26 -3.76
CA MET A 23 9.34 -15.54 -2.60
C MET A 23 10.77 -15.04 -2.84
N ARG A 24 11.34 -15.30 -4.01
CA ARG A 24 12.65 -14.74 -4.41
C ARG A 24 12.61 -13.21 -4.51
N GLY A 25 11.48 -12.63 -4.87
CA GLY A 25 11.23 -11.19 -4.88
C GLY A 25 11.29 -10.55 -3.49
N ILE A 26 10.79 -11.23 -2.47
CA ILE A 26 10.87 -10.79 -1.06
C ILE A 26 12.33 -10.81 -0.58
N GLU A 27 13.13 -11.76 -1.07
CA GLU A 27 14.57 -11.87 -0.81
C GLU A 27 15.42 -10.89 -1.63
N ILE A 28 14.83 -9.93 -2.37
CA ILE A 28 15.60 -8.90 -3.07
C ILE A 28 16.25 -7.99 -2.03
N ILE A 29 17.49 -8.35 -1.68
CA ILE A 29 18.36 -7.62 -0.75
C ILE A 29 18.42 -6.14 -1.13
N GLU A 30 18.44 -5.82 -2.43
CA GLU A 30 18.46 -4.44 -2.93
C GLU A 30 17.23 -3.63 -2.48
N LEU A 31 16.03 -4.21 -2.53
CA LEU A 31 14.80 -3.53 -2.13
C LEU A 31 14.76 -3.32 -0.61
N GLY A 32 15.11 -4.35 0.15
CA GLY A 32 15.20 -4.25 1.61
C GLY A 32 16.24 -3.21 2.05
N THR A 33 17.43 -3.23 1.44
CA THR A 33 18.51 -2.27 1.68
C THR A 33 18.06 -0.85 1.34
N HIS A 34 17.36 -0.68 0.21
CA HIS A 34 16.84 0.61 -0.21
C HIS A 34 15.80 1.19 0.77
N ILE A 35 14.81 0.39 1.18
CA ILE A 35 13.78 0.83 2.14
C ILE A 35 14.39 1.15 3.50
N ASN A 36 15.36 0.35 3.95
CA ASN A 36 16.11 0.59 5.20
C ASN A 36 16.97 1.86 5.12
N GLY A 37 17.43 2.24 3.92
CA GLY A 37 18.18 3.48 3.68
C GLY A 37 17.31 4.73 3.54
N MET A 38 15.98 4.60 3.45
CA MET A 38 15.08 5.74 3.44
C MET A 38 15.10 6.49 4.77
N LYS A 39 14.80 7.79 4.74
CA LYS A 39 14.57 8.57 5.95
C LYS A 39 13.17 8.24 6.46
N TRP A 40 13.04 7.87 7.73
CA TRP A 40 11.75 7.49 8.32
C TRP A 40 11.28 8.53 9.31
N LYS A 41 9.98 8.84 9.30
CA LYS A 41 9.35 9.72 10.27
C LYS A 41 7.89 9.35 10.47
N VAL A 42 7.41 9.45 11.70
CA VAL A 42 5.97 9.46 12.00
C VAL A 42 5.53 10.91 12.12
N PHE A 43 4.49 11.27 11.37
CA PHE A 43 3.86 12.58 11.41
C PHE A 43 2.56 12.50 12.21
N ASP A 44 2.40 13.40 13.17
CA ASP A 44 1.11 13.65 13.82
C ASP A 44 0.32 14.69 13.01
N LEU A 45 -0.94 14.39 12.71
CA LEU A 45 -1.86 15.25 11.96
C LEU A 45 -3.10 15.64 12.81
N PRO A 46 -2.91 16.33 13.95
CA PRO A 46 -3.99 16.63 14.88
C PRO A 46 -5.00 17.66 14.34
N GLN A 47 -4.60 18.51 13.37
CA GLN A 47 -5.43 19.59 12.84
C GLN A 47 -6.34 19.14 11.69
N SER A 48 -6.22 17.90 11.23
CA SER A 48 -7.11 17.38 10.18
C SER A 48 -8.58 17.33 10.67
N LYS A 49 -9.54 17.57 9.79
CA LYS A 49 -10.96 17.34 10.09
C LYS A 49 -11.33 15.84 10.10
N HIS A 50 -10.52 14.99 9.46
CA HIS A 50 -10.75 13.56 9.33
C HIS A 50 -9.65 12.74 10.03
N GLU A 51 -10.00 11.53 10.48
CA GLU A 51 -9.04 10.53 10.95
C GLU A 51 -8.62 9.59 9.83
N PHE A 52 -7.44 8.98 9.97
CA PHE A 52 -7.00 7.95 9.04
C PHE A 52 -7.90 6.71 9.12
N ILE A 53 -8.14 6.13 7.95
CA ILE A 53 -8.70 4.80 7.73
C ILE A 53 -7.51 3.86 7.48
N THR A 54 -7.59 2.62 7.95
CA THR A 54 -6.65 1.55 7.59
C THR A 54 -7.40 0.40 6.91
N SER A 55 -6.69 -0.53 6.28
CA SER A 55 -7.29 -1.67 5.56
C SER A 55 -6.38 -2.89 5.62
N ASP A 56 -6.81 -3.99 5.02
CA ASP A 56 -6.00 -5.18 4.81
C ASP A 56 -4.81 -4.96 3.84
N ARG A 57 -4.80 -3.83 3.13
CA ARG A 57 -3.66 -3.35 2.34
C ARG A 57 -3.44 -1.87 2.64
N PRO A 58 -2.79 -1.48 3.75
CA PRO A 58 -2.75 -0.07 4.16
C PRO A 58 -1.53 0.70 3.63
N THR A 59 -0.54 0.01 3.07
CA THR A 59 0.69 0.61 2.59
C THR A 59 0.49 1.24 1.22
N HIS A 60 0.90 2.50 1.08
CA HIS A 60 1.03 3.16 -0.22
C HIS A 60 2.50 3.39 -0.52
N TYR A 61 2.94 3.06 -1.72
CA TYR A 61 4.26 3.41 -2.23
C TYR A 61 4.13 4.21 -3.53
N TRP A 62 5.04 5.15 -3.75
CA TRP A 62 5.10 5.97 -4.95
C TRP A 62 6.54 6.11 -5.40
N ARG A 63 6.82 5.67 -6.63
CA ARG A 63 8.10 5.87 -7.35
C ARG A 63 9.34 5.69 -6.47
N ILE A 64 9.41 4.56 -5.75
CA ILE A 64 10.38 4.35 -4.66
C ILE A 64 11.85 4.47 -5.06
N ARG A 65 12.20 4.38 -6.36
CA ARG A 65 13.56 4.58 -6.87
C ARG A 65 13.90 6.04 -7.20
N GLU A 66 12.90 6.91 -7.34
CA GLU A 66 13.09 8.32 -7.67
C GLU A 66 13.41 9.16 -6.42
N ARG A 67 14.01 10.33 -6.62
CA ARG A 67 14.42 11.23 -5.52
C ARG A 67 13.28 11.55 -4.54
N ASP A 68 12.08 11.76 -5.05
CA ASP A 68 10.88 12.06 -4.25
C ASP A 68 10.01 10.82 -4.01
N GLY A 69 10.58 9.63 -4.19
CA GLY A 69 9.94 8.37 -3.88
C GLY A 69 9.70 8.18 -2.38
N PHE A 70 8.54 7.63 -2.03
CA PHE A 70 8.16 7.41 -0.65
C PHE A 70 7.23 6.20 -0.46
N ILE A 71 7.14 5.77 0.80
CA ILE A 71 6.19 4.81 1.34
C ILE A 71 5.44 5.51 2.47
N SER A 72 4.13 5.38 2.53
CA SER A 72 3.28 5.91 3.60
C SER A 72 2.36 4.83 4.15
N LEU A 73 2.17 4.83 5.47
CA LEU A 73 1.34 3.86 6.19
C LEU A 73 0.65 4.54 7.38
N PRO A 74 -0.69 4.54 7.45
CA PRO A 74 -1.38 4.94 8.67
C PRO A 74 -1.05 3.98 9.81
N VAL A 75 -0.46 4.50 10.89
CA VAL A 75 -0.09 3.73 12.10
C VAL A 75 -0.93 4.12 13.32
N GLY A 76 -1.91 5.01 13.14
CA GLY A 76 -2.92 5.37 14.12
C GLY A 76 -3.91 6.39 13.56
N PRO A 77 -4.98 6.75 14.29
CA PRO A 77 -6.05 7.60 13.78
C PRO A 77 -5.59 8.99 13.30
N ARG A 78 -4.46 9.47 13.82
CA ARG A 78 -3.84 10.77 13.47
C ARG A 78 -2.35 10.66 13.17
N LYS A 79 -1.84 9.44 12.98
CA LYS A 79 -0.40 9.18 12.82
C LYS A 79 -0.12 8.52 11.49
N LEU A 80 0.74 9.16 10.71
CA LEU A 80 1.19 8.67 9.42
C LEU A 80 2.69 8.35 9.48
N PHE A 81 3.04 7.09 9.32
CA PHE A 81 4.42 6.71 9.04
C PHE A 81 4.75 7.05 7.58
N VAL A 82 5.91 7.66 7.35
CA VAL A 82 6.45 7.90 6.01
C VAL A 82 7.94 7.54 5.97
N ALA A 83 8.30 6.72 5.00
CA ALA A 83 9.68 6.48 4.59
C ALA A 83 9.91 7.17 3.24
N ALA A 84 10.92 8.03 3.12
CA ALA A 84 11.19 8.77 1.88
C ALA A 84 12.69 8.84 1.55
N ASN A 85 13.01 8.87 0.26
CA ASN A 85 14.40 9.03 -0.20
C ASN A 85 14.96 10.43 0.14
N SER A 86 14.11 11.45 0.16
CA SER A 86 14.48 12.85 0.35
C SER A 86 13.68 13.53 1.46
N THR A 87 14.31 14.46 2.19
CA THR A 87 13.62 15.32 3.16
C THR A 87 12.66 16.31 2.50
N HIS A 88 12.79 16.52 1.18
CA HIS A 88 11.86 17.33 0.40
C HIS A 88 10.42 16.81 0.53
N VAL A 89 10.22 15.48 0.46
CA VAL A 89 8.90 14.86 0.66
C VAL A 89 8.31 15.23 2.04
N PHE A 90 9.14 15.25 3.08
CA PHE A 90 8.71 15.63 4.42
C PHE A 90 8.30 17.10 4.50
N GLN A 91 9.05 17.98 3.84
CA GLN A 91 8.74 19.40 3.78
C GLN A 91 7.44 19.65 3.01
N SER A 92 7.26 19.00 1.85
CA SER A 92 6.01 19.09 1.07
C SER A 92 4.80 18.59 1.86
N LEU A 93 4.95 17.48 2.59
CA LEU A 93 3.89 16.93 3.45
C LEU A 93 3.52 17.91 4.57
N MET A 94 4.50 18.55 5.21
CA MET A 94 4.27 19.52 6.29
C MET A 94 3.71 20.85 5.81
N ALA A 95 3.98 21.24 4.56
CA ALA A 95 3.40 22.43 3.94
C ALA A 95 1.97 22.20 3.44
N THR A 96 1.52 20.94 3.35
CA THR A 96 0.18 20.60 2.87
C THR A 96 -0.83 20.66 4.02
N ASP A 97 -2.04 21.16 3.75
CA ASP A 97 -3.15 21.08 4.68
C ASP A 97 -3.35 19.63 5.18
N GLN A 98 -3.41 19.46 6.50
CA GLN A 98 -3.48 18.13 7.12
C GLN A 98 -4.76 17.38 6.73
N THR A 99 -5.88 18.08 6.55
CA THR A 99 -7.15 17.46 6.13
C THR A 99 -7.01 16.90 4.73
N ARG A 100 -6.35 17.62 3.83
CA ARG A 100 -6.03 17.14 2.47
C ARG A 100 -5.13 15.91 2.52
N VAL A 101 -4.06 15.91 3.33
CA VAL A 101 -3.18 14.75 3.47
C VAL A 101 -3.97 13.51 3.92
N VAL A 102 -4.76 13.64 4.99
CA VAL A 102 -5.57 12.51 5.49
C VAL A 102 -6.56 12.03 4.42
N THR A 103 -7.20 12.95 3.71
CA THR A 103 -8.19 12.60 2.67
C THR A 103 -7.56 11.79 1.55
N GLU A 104 -6.42 12.22 1.02
CA GLU A 104 -5.74 11.53 -0.08
C GLU A 104 -5.18 10.16 0.35
N VAL A 105 -4.61 10.06 1.56
CA VAL A 105 -4.17 8.79 2.12
C VAL A 105 -5.36 7.84 2.31
N ASN A 106 -6.47 8.32 2.88
CA ASN A 106 -7.68 7.51 3.08
C ASN A 106 -8.24 6.97 1.76
N LYS A 107 -8.33 7.83 0.72
CA LYS A 107 -8.74 7.38 -0.62
C LYS A 107 -7.85 6.26 -1.12
N LYS A 108 -6.53 6.41 -1.00
CA LYS A 108 -5.58 5.38 -1.46
C LYS A 108 -5.73 4.08 -0.68
N VAL A 109 -5.78 4.14 0.66
CA VAL A 109 -5.90 2.98 1.55
C VAL A 109 -7.22 2.22 1.36
N VAL A 110 -8.32 2.93 1.16
CA VAL A 110 -9.64 2.34 0.93
C VAL A 110 -9.73 1.74 -0.48
N SER A 111 -9.21 2.42 -1.50
CA SER A 111 -9.26 1.92 -2.88
C SER A 111 -8.47 0.64 -3.11
N GLN A 112 -7.40 0.44 -2.36
CA GLN A 112 -6.60 -0.80 -2.44
C GLN A 112 -7.11 -1.90 -1.50
N ALA A 113 -8.13 -1.65 -0.68
CA ALA A 113 -8.69 -2.65 0.24
C ALA A 113 -9.33 -3.82 -0.53
N ARG A 114 -9.16 -5.05 -0.02
CA ARG A 114 -9.81 -6.23 -0.60
C ARG A 114 -10.98 -6.72 0.22
N ARG A 115 -10.76 -6.91 1.51
CA ARG A 115 -11.76 -7.49 2.41
C ARG A 115 -12.22 -6.53 3.48
N PHE A 116 -11.33 -5.70 4.02
CA PHE A 116 -11.63 -4.92 5.22
C PHE A 116 -11.12 -3.48 5.13
N ALA A 117 -11.95 -2.55 5.59
CA ALA A 117 -11.56 -1.18 5.90
C ALA A 117 -11.95 -0.89 7.36
N TYR A 118 -11.04 -0.30 8.11
CA TYR A 118 -11.16 -0.05 9.53
C TYR A 118 -11.08 1.45 9.78
N THR A 119 -12.03 1.96 10.56
CA THR A 119 -12.12 3.37 10.96
C THR A 119 -12.57 3.44 12.41
N ARG A 120 -12.11 4.45 13.14
CA ARG A 120 -12.55 4.69 14.52
C ARG A 120 -14.02 5.12 14.58
N TYR A 121 -14.44 5.99 13.66
CA TYR A 121 -15.82 6.49 13.58
C TYR A 121 -16.42 6.20 12.21
N ARG A 122 -17.40 5.30 12.18
CA ARG A 122 -18.03 4.84 10.93
C ARG A 122 -18.73 5.97 10.18
N SER A 123 -19.61 6.72 10.84
CA SER A 123 -20.44 7.76 10.22
C SER A 123 -19.63 8.82 9.46
N SER A 124 -18.50 9.25 10.02
CA SER A 124 -17.64 10.27 9.41
C SER A 124 -16.90 9.81 8.15
N ASN A 125 -16.62 8.51 8.03
CA ASN A 125 -15.78 7.94 6.98
C ASN A 125 -16.58 7.07 5.98
N GLN A 126 -17.83 6.75 6.29
CA GLN A 126 -18.70 5.90 5.48
C GLN A 126 -18.85 6.38 4.04
N PRO A 127 -19.10 7.67 3.74
CA PRO A 127 -19.23 8.11 2.34
C PRO A 127 -17.96 7.89 1.51
N LEU A 128 -16.77 8.04 2.11
CA LEU A 128 -15.50 7.80 1.44
C LEU A 128 -15.28 6.30 1.25
N ILE A 129 -15.57 5.49 2.26
CA ILE A 129 -15.45 4.03 2.19
C ILE A 129 -16.36 3.49 1.07
N GLU A 130 -17.66 3.79 1.10
CA GLU A 130 -18.62 3.32 0.10
C GLU A 130 -18.26 3.73 -1.32
N ARG A 131 -17.70 4.94 -1.49
CA ARG A 131 -17.31 5.45 -2.80
C ARG A 131 -16.06 4.80 -3.37
N TYR A 132 -15.08 4.49 -2.53
CA TYR A 132 -13.74 4.10 -3.01
C TYR A 132 -13.37 2.65 -2.71
N PHE A 133 -14.11 1.91 -1.88
CA PHE A 133 -13.70 0.57 -1.42
C PHE A 133 -13.41 -0.36 -2.61
N GLY A 134 -12.17 -0.87 -2.66
CA GLY A 134 -11.74 -1.80 -3.70
C GLY A 134 -11.64 -1.21 -5.12
N ALA A 135 -11.79 0.11 -5.31
CA ALA A 135 -11.80 0.74 -6.63
C ALA A 135 -10.45 0.67 -7.38
N ALA A 136 -9.35 0.31 -6.70
CA ALA A 136 -8.00 0.21 -7.26
C ALA A 136 -7.31 -1.09 -6.81
N GLN A 137 -8.06 -2.19 -6.76
CA GLN A 137 -7.50 -3.50 -6.46
C GLN A 137 -6.56 -3.96 -7.57
N GLU A 138 -5.29 -4.16 -7.22
CA GLU A 138 -4.36 -4.91 -8.07
C GLU A 138 -4.66 -6.41 -7.96
N PRO A 139 -4.45 -7.21 -9.01
CA PRO A 139 -4.54 -8.67 -8.96
C PRO A 139 -3.64 -9.25 -7.88
N SER A 140 -4.01 -10.42 -7.33
CA SER A 140 -3.17 -11.07 -6.31
C SER A 140 -1.90 -11.58 -6.97
N PRO A 141 -0.70 -11.16 -6.53
CA PRO A 141 0.50 -11.74 -7.09
C PRO A 141 0.56 -13.24 -6.76
N LEU A 142 0.09 -13.64 -5.57
CA LEU A 142 0.10 -15.04 -5.11
C LEU A 142 -0.95 -15.93 -5.78
N PHE A 143 -2.07 -15.33 -6.22
CA PHE A 143 -3.21 -16.04 -6.84
C PHE A 143 -3.76 -15.21 -8.01
N PRO A 144 -3.03 -15.07 -9.13
CA PRO A 144 -3.40 -14.18 -10.22
C PRO A 144 -4.56 -14.72 -11.09
N PHE A 145 -5.04 -15.93 -10.82
CA PHE A 145 -6.04 -16.65 -11.63
C PHE A 145 -7.28 -17.10 -10.85
N GLU A 146 -7.44 -16.67 -9.59
CA GLU A 146 -8.68 -16.91 -8.83
C GLU A 146 -9.56 -15.66 -8.92
N ASP A 147 -10.69 -15.79 -9.62
CA ASP A 147 -11.82 -14.84 -9.61
C ASP A 147 -12.65 -14.99 -8.32
#